data_AF-A0A4Q5NXB7-F1
#
_entry.id   AF-A0A4Q5NXB7-F1
#
_cell.length_a   1.000
_cell.length_b   1.000
_cell.length_c   1.000
_cell.angle_alpha   90.00
_cell.angle_beta   90.00
_cell.angle_gamma   90.00
#
_symmetry.space_group_name_H-M   'P 1'
#
loop_
_entity.id
_entity.type
_entity.pdbx_description
1 polymer ?
#
loop_
_entity_poly.entity_id
_entity_poly.type
_entity_poly.pdbx_seq_one_letter_code
_entity_poly.pdbx_strand_id
1 'polypeptide(L)' 'MSERKAPGAVARLLNAAWLRPFLLLVMIIVGWDLAIRIFSIPAYQIPAPGDVVKVLVTDWRELLAQSWPT' A
#
# COMPACT_ATOMS: atom_id res chain seq x y z
N MET A 1 5.99 -2.96 -45.73
CA MET A 1 6.50 -2.10 -44.64
C MET A 1 5.56 -2.27 -43.46
N SER A 2 5.89 -3.11 -42.47
CA SER A 2 5.04 -3.27 -41.27
C SER A 2 5.26 -2.09 -40.35
N GLU A 3 4.28 -1.20 -40.28
CA GLU A 3 4.26 -0.08 -39.34
C GLU A 3 4.11 -0.63 -37.92
N ARG A 4 5.20 -0.69 -37.16
CA ARG A 4 5.16 -1.02 -35.74
C ARG A 4 4.46 0.13 -35.02
N LYS A 5 3.15 0.01 -34.80
CA LYS A 5 2.39 0.90 -33.92
C LYS A 5 3.16 1.02 -32.61
N ALA A 6 3.64 2.21 -32.29
CA ALA A 6 4.39 2.45 -31.06
C ALA A 6 3.53 1.95 -29.88
N PRO A 7 4.08 1.15 -28.95
CA PRO A 7 3.31 0.62 -27.85
C PRO A 7 2.68 1.79 -27.10
N GLY A 8 1.34 1.77 -26.98
CA GLY A 8 0.58 2.83 -26.33
C GLY A 8 1.07 3.09 -24.91
N ALA A 9 0.85 4.30 -24.40
CA ALA A 9 1.32 4.72 -23.08
C ALA A 9 0.99 3.72 -21.96
N VAL A 10 -0.19 3.07 -22.04
CA VAL A 10 -0.63 1.99 -21.14
C VAL A 10 0.29 0.77 -21.21
N ALA A 11 0.68 0.33 -22.41
CA ALA A 11 1.58 -0.81 -22.57
C ALA A 11 2.99 -0.53 -22.03
N ARG A 12 3.46 0.73 -22.11
CA ARG A 12 4.72 1.16 -21.48
C ARG A 12 4.62 1.19 -19.96
N LEU A 13 3.51 1.65 -19.40
CA LEU A 13 3.27 1.66 -17.95
C LEU A 13 3.21 0.23 -17.39
N LEU A 14 2.56 -0.69 -18.10
CA LEU A 14 2.48 -2.12 -17.72
C LEU A 14 3.83 -2.83 -17.80
N ASN A 15 4.72 -2.42 -18.70
CA ASN A 15 6.08 -2.96 -18.80
C ASN A 15 7.09 -2.25 -17.87
N ALA A 16 6.64 -1.27 -17.09
CA ALA A 16 7.55 -0.51 -16.25
C ALA A 16 8.05 -1.37 -15.07
N ALA A 17 9.36 -1.40 -14.86
CA ALA A 17 9.99 -2.28 -13.86
C ALA A 17 9.46 -2.03 -12.43
N TRP A 18 9.06 -0.80 -12.10
CA TRP A 18 8.48 -0.41 -10.81
C TRP A 18 7.04 -0.90 -10.57
N LEU A 19 6.32 -1.30 -11.63
CA LEU A 19 4.94 -1.75 -11.49
C LEU A 19 4.88 -3.07 -10.71
N ARG A 20 5.83 -3.97 -10.90
CA ARG A 20 5.90 -5.26 -10.20
C ARG A 20 5.96 -5.10 -8.67
N PRO A 21 6.94 -4.36 -8.10
CA PRO A 21 6.99 -4.15 -6.65
C PRO A 21 5.79 -3.34 -6.13
N PHE A 22 5.25 -2.41 -6.94
CA PHE A 22 4.05 -1.66 -6.55
C PHE A 22 2.80 -2.56 -6.46
N LEU A 23 2.59 -3.43 -7.45
CA LEU A 23 1.50 -4.41 -7.42
C LEU A 23 1.61 -5.37 -6.24
N LEU A 24 2.84 -5.80 -5.91
CA LEU A 24 3.07 -6.61 -4.72
C LEU A 24 2.66 -5.86 -3.44
N LEU A 25 3.03 -4.58 -3.31
CA LEU A 25 2.66 -3.77 -2.16
C LEU A 25 1.13 -3.64 -2.05
N VAL A 26 0.44 -3.35 -3.15
CA VAL A 26 -1.02 -3.25 -3.18
C VAL A 26 -1.65 -4.60 -2.80
N MET A 27 -1.15 -5.71 -3.33
CA MET A 27 -1.62 -7.05 -2.97
C MET A 27 -1.48 -7.31 -1.46
N ILE A 28 -0.34 -6.95 -0.87
CA ILE A 28 -0.10 -7.12 0.57
C ILE A 28 -1.10 -6.29 1.39
N ILE A 29 -1.28 -5.01 1.06
CA ILE A 29 -2.20 -4.12 1.78
C ILE A 29 -3.64 -4.65 1.70
N VAL A 30 -4.09 -5.04 0.50
CA VAL A 30 -5.44 -5.57 0.30
C VAL A 30 -5.61 -6.93 1.00
N GLY A 31 -4.62 -7.81 0.89
CA GLY A 31 -4.64 -9.12 1.56
C GLY A 31 -4.67 -8.99 3.08
N TRP A 32 -3.95 -8.03 3.64
CA TRP A 32 -3.96 -7.72 5.06
C TRP A 32 -5.31 -7.19 5.55
N ASP A 33 -5.88 -6.20 4.86
CA ASP A 33 -7.21 -5.67 5.19
C ASP A 33 -8.28 -6.78 5.13
N LEU A 34 -8.22 -7.61 4.09
CA LEU A 34 -9.14 -8.74 3.92
C LEU A 34 -8.97 -9.78 5.03
N ALA A 35 -7.73 -10.11 5.42
CA ALA A 35 -7.48 -11.03 6.52
C ALA A 35 -8.10 -10.54 7.83
N ILE A 36 -7.92 -9.26 8.19
CA ILE A 36 -8.52 -8.68 9.39
C ILE A 36 -10.04 -8.82 9.37
N ARG A 37 -10.68 -8.53 8.23
CA ARG A 37 -12.14 -8.64 8.09
C ARG A 37 -12.64 -10.08 8.15
N ILE A 38 -11.97 -11.01 7.46
CA ILE A 38 -12.36 -12.43 7.43
C ILE A 38 -12.23 -13.05 8.82
N PHE A 39 -11.11 -12.80 9.50
CA PHE A 39 -10.83 -13.37 10.81
C PHE A 39 -11.43 -12.56 11.96
N SER A 40 -12.14 -11.45 11.67
CA SER A 40 -12.74 -10.56 12.67
C SER A 40 -11.74 -10.13 13.75
N ILE A 41 -10.52 -9.81 13.34
CA ILE A 41 -9.42 -9.46 14.25
C ILE A 41 -9.75 -8.12 14.91
N PRO A 42 -9.78 -8.04 16.25
CA PRO A 42 -10.07 -6.79 16.93
C PRO A 42 -8.95 -5.76 16.72
N ALA A 43 -9.33 -4.49 16.53
CA ALA A 43 -8.40 -3.40 16.23
C ALA A 43 -7.36 -3.13 17.33
N TYR A 44 -7.66 -3.48 18.58
CA TYR A 44 -6.72 -3.37 19.70
C TYR A 44 -5.58 -4.41 19.63
N GLN A 45 -5.72 -5.47 18.83
CA GLN A 45 -4.67 -6.47 18.59
C GLN A 45 -3.89 -6.12 17.34
N ILE A 46 -4.59 -5.96 16.22
CA ILE A 46 -4.00 -5.62 14.92
C ILE A 46 -4.96 -4.65 14.22
N PRO A 47 -4.59 -3.37 14.07
CA PRO A 47 -5.41 -2.40 13.34
C PRO A 47 -5.39 -2.68 11.83
N ALA A 48 -6.45 -2.30 11.12
CA ALA A 48 -6.47 -2.37 9.66
C ALA A 48 -5.48 -1.37 9.05
N PRO A 49 -4.97 -1.60 7.83
CA PRO A 49 -4.07 -0.66 7.16
C PRO A 49 -4.63 0.75 7.09
N GLY A 50 -5.94 0.90 6.88
CA GLY A 50 -6.61 2.21 6.85
C GLY A 50 -6.54 2.94 8.20
N ASP A 51 -6.68 2.22 9.31
CA ASP A 51 -6.60 2.80 10.66
C ASP A 51 -5.17 3.25 10.96
N VAL A 52 -4.17 2.46 10.56
CA VAL A 52 -2.75 2.84 10.68
C VAL A 52 -2.47 4.11 9.90
N VAL A 53 -2.92 4.21 8.65
CA VAL A 53 -2.74 5.42 7.83
C VAL A 53 -3.43 6.63 8.47
N LYS A 54 -4.65 6.44 9.01
CA LYS A 54 -5.39 7.52 9.68
C LYS A 54 -4.58 8.07 10.86
N VAL A 55 -4.11 7.20 11.75
CA VAL A 55 -3.29 7.58 12.92
C VAL A 55 -1.98 8.23 12.49
N LEU A 56 -1.31 7.68 11.47
CA LEU A 56 -0.09 8.26 10.91
C LEU A 56 -0.30 9.67 10.36
N VAL A 57 -1.49 10.02 9.89
CA VAL A 57 -1.79 11.37 9.37
C VAL A 57 -2.27 12.29 10.48
N THR A 58 -3.12 11.83 11.40
CA THR A 58 -3.68 12.67 12.45
C THR A 58 -2.67 12.99 13.54
N ASP A 59 -1.84 12.01 13.90
CA ASP A 59 -1.03 12.06 15.13
C ASP A 59 0.48 12.10 14.82
N TRP A 60 0.86 12.39 13.57
CA TRP A 60 2.23 12.30 13.06
C TRP A 60 3.27 13.02 13.92
N ARG A 61 2.94 14.20 14.48
CA ARG A 61 3.85 14.99 15.33
C ARG A 61 4.14 14.28 16.65
N GLU A 62 3.13 13.69 17.25
CA GLU A 62 3.24 12.99 18.52
C GLU A 62 3.97 11.66 18.34
N LEU A 63 3.62 10.91 17.29
CA LEU A 63 4.33 9.68 16.94
C LEU A 63 5.82 9.92 16.70
N LEU A 64 6.19 11.02 16.02
CA LEU A 64 7.60 11.40 15.85
C LEU A 64 8.27 11.77 17.17
N ALA A 65 7.58 12.53 18.04
CA ALA A 65 8.13 12.90 19.34
C ALA A 65 8.38 11.66 20.22
N GLN A 66 7.51 10.65 20.15
CA GLN A 66 7.62 9.40 20.91
C GLN A 66 8.55 8.37 20.27
N SER A 67 8.97 8.56 19.01
CA SER A 67 9.89 7.64 18.33
C SER A 67 11.33 7.72 18.87
N TRP A 68 11.65 8.77 19.64
CA TRP A 68 12.92 8.91 20.33
C TRP A 68 12.76 8.51 21.81
N PRO A 69 13.57 7.57 22.33
CA PRO A 69 13.58 7.29 23.76
C PRO A 69 14.12 8.52 24.49
N THR A 70 13.25 9.18 25.26
CA THR A 70 13.65 10.21 26.23
C THR A 70 14.19 9.59 27.50
#